data_AF-A0A2V8SLL9-F1
#
_entry.id   AF-A0A2V8SLL9-F1
#
_cell.length_a   1.000
_cell.length_b   1.000
_cell.length_c   1.000
_cell.angle_alpha   90.00
_cell.angle_beta   90.00
_cell.angle_gamma   90.00
#
_symmetry.space_group_name_H-M   'P 1'
#
loop_
_entity.id
_entity.type
_entity.pdbx_description
1 polymer ?
#
loop_
_entity_poly.entity_id
_entity_poly.type
_entity_poly.pdbx_seq_one_letter_code
_entity_poly.pdbx_strand_id
1 'polypeptide(L)'
;MPQYLSPGVYVEEVPSAVKAIAGVGTSTAGFIGTVPSTRIPLDPVTNERVGTGDGSKTTFRLARTPVDTATAKVQVNNNVRSTGAAVTNESGFSQVKFDIAPAKDDVITVSYTPVFAPVAPGEVKLCTN
;
A
#
# COMPACT_ATOMS: atom_id res chain seq x y z
N MET A 1 10.77 25.34 5.88
CA MET A 1 9.69 26.32 5.66
C MET A 1 9.95 27.52 6.56
N PRO A 2 9.95 28.76 6.03
CA PRO A 2 10.14 29.94 6.87
C PRO A 2 8.92 30.13 7.78
N GLN A 3 9.15 30.50 9.02
CA GLN A 3 8.09 30.74 9.99
C GLN A 3 7.81 32.24 10.06
N TYR A 4 6.70 32.65 9.45
CA TYR A 4 6.27 34.05 9.40
C TYR A 4 5.37 34.36 10.59
N LEU A 5 5.97 34.94 11.64
CA LEU A 5 5.30 35.15 12.95
C LEU A 5 4.54 36.48 13.08
N SER A 6 4.56 37.31 12.05
CA SER A 6 3.88 38.61 12.03
C SER A 6 3.14 38.84 10.69
N PRO A 7 2.00 39.54 10.67
CA PRO A 7 1.37 39.95 9.42
C PRO A 7 2.26 40.97 8.68
N GLY A 8 2.60 40.72 7.42
CA GLY A 8 3.47 41.58 6.62
C GLY A 8 3.85 40.96 5.26
N VAL A 9 4.53 41.73 4.42
CA VAL A 9 5.13 41.24 3.17
C VAL A 9 6.54 40.74 3.48
N TYR A 10 6.83 39.50 3.10
CA TYR A 10 8.13 38.88 3.27
C TYR A 10 8.79 38.70 1.91
N VAL A 11 10.05 39.12 1.80
CA VAL A 11 10.87 38.93 0.61
C VAL A 11 11.82 37.76 0.88
N GLU A 12 11.75 36.74 0.03
CA GLU A 12 12.67 35.60 0.05
C GLU A 12 13.36 35.52 -1.31
N GLU A 13 14.68 35.59 -1.31
CA GLU A 13 15.48 35.36 -2.52
C GLU A 13 15.67 33.86 -2.73
N VAL A 14 14.69 33.23 -3.39
CA VAL A 14 14.83 31.85 -3.84
C VAL A 14 15.25 31.85 -5.31
N PRO A 15 16.32 31.15 -5.72
CA PRO A 15 16.62 30.97 -7.13
C PRO A 15 15.40 30.37 -7.83
N SER A 16 14.93 31.01 -8.92
CA SER A 16 13.71 30.61 -9.61
C SER A 16 13.88 29.21 -10.22
N ALA A 17 13.33 28.21 -9.54
CA ALA A 17 13.25 26.82 -10.01
C ALA A 17 11.91 26.51 -10.72
N VAL A 18 11.08 27.53 -10.94
CA VAL A 18 9.72 27.36 -11.48
C VAL A 18 9.81 27.04 -12.97
N LYS A 19 9.66 25.76 -13.31
CA LYS A 19 9.46 25.31 -14.69
C LYS A 19 7.97 25.19 -14.96
N ALA A 20 7.49 25.85 -16.00
CA ALA A 20 6.09 25.74 -16.42
C ALA A 20 5.78 24.30 -16.84
N ILE A 21 4.61 23.79 -16.44
CA ILE A 21 4.11 22.48 -16.86
C ILE A 21 3.26 22.71 -18.12
N ALA A 22 3.72 22.17 -19.26
CA ALA A 22 2.97 22.21 -20.51
C ALA A 22 2.05 20.98 -20.62
N GLY A 23 0.78 21.19 -20.98
CA GLY A 23 -0.15 20.11 -21.30
C GLY A 23 -0.04 19.72 -22.77
N VAL A 24 0.34 18.47 -23.06
CA VAL A 24 0.47 17.96 -24.44
C VAL A 24 -0.15 16.57 -24.52
N GLY A 25 -1.06 16.35 -25.48
CA GLY A 25 -1.79 15.07 -25.63
C GLY A 25 -1.08 14.01 -26.45
N THR A 26 -0.04 14.38 -27.19
CA THR A 26 0.68 13.49 -28.14
C THR A 26 2.04 13.02 -27.63
N SER A 27 2.48 13.49 -26.46
CA SER A 27 3.78 13.13 -25.89
C SER A 27 3.70 13.08 -24.36
N THR A 28 3.31 11.91 -23.84
CA THR A 28 3.25 11.64 -22.39
C THR A 28 4.53 10.92 -21.97
N ALA A 29 5.35 11.55 -21.12
CA ALA A 29 6.60 10.95 -20.62
C ALA A 29 6.33 9.94 -19.49
N GLY A 30 6.91 8.75 -19.60
CA GLY A 30 7.01 7.78 -18.51
C GLY A 30 8.40 7.83 -17.89
N PHE A 31 8.50 8.23 -16.61
CA PHE A 31 9.78 8.26 -15.90
C PHE A 31 10.05 6.90 -15.24
N ILE A 32 11.22 6.34 -15.52
CA ILE A 32 11.71 5.09 -14.90
C ILE A 32 12.90 5.45 -14.02
N GLY A 33 12.81 5.14 -12.73
CA GLY A 33 13.86 5.43 -11.75
C GLY A 33 13.44 5.08 -10.32
N THR A 34 14.37 5.19 -9.37
CA THR A 34 14.06 5.01 -7.95
C THR A 34 13.42 6.28 -7.42
N VAL A 35 12.27 6.13 -6.75
CA VAL A 35 11.56 7.23 -6.08
C VAL A 35 11.49 6.94 -4.58
N PRO A 36 11.59 7.96 -3.72
CA PRO A 36 11.40 7.76 -2.29
C PRO A 36 9.99 7.22 -2.01
N SER A 37 9.91 6.22 -1.13
CA SER A 37 8.68 5.48 -0.80
C SER A 37 7.54 6.34 -0.26
N THR A 38 7.85 7.55 0.23
CA THR A 38 6.88 8.51 0.76
C THR A 38 5.96 9.14 -0.30
N ARG A 39 6.22 8.91 -1.59
CA ARG A 39 5.49 9.56 -2.70
C ARG A 39 4.64 8.63 -3.55
N ILE A 40 4.42 7.40 -3.12
CA ILE A 40 3.50 6.48 -3.82
C ILE A 40 2.15 6.53 -3.10
N PRO A 41 1.10 7.18 -3.66
CA PRO A 41 -0.23 7.14 -3.10
C PRO A 41 -0.85 5.76 -3.40
N LEU A 42 -0.44 4.76 -2.64
CA LEU A 42 -1.17 3.50 -2.59
C LEU A 42 -2.30 3.71 -1.59
N ASP A 43 -3.50 3.99 -2.09
CA ASP A 43 -4.66 4.20 -1.24
C ASP A 43 -4.84 2.99 -0.32
N PRO A 44 -4.96 3.21 1.01
CA PRO A 44 -5.19 2.12 1.94
C PRO A 44 -6.53 1.45 1.63
N VAL A 45 -6.54 0.13 1.59
CA VAL A 45 -7.76 -0.65 1.44
C VAL A 45 -8.32 -0.88 2.84
N THR A 46 -9.52 -0.36 3.08
CA THR A 46 -10.23 -0.54 4.35
C THR A 46 -11.31 -1.61 4.22
N ASN A 47 -11.36 -2.53 5.18
CA ASN A 47 -12.41 -3.54 5.34
C ASN A 47 -12.71 -4.35 4.06
N GLU A 48 -11.67 -4.79 3.35
CA GLU A 48 -11.85 -5.73 2.26
C GLU A 48 -12.44 -7.03 2.80
N ARG A 49 -13.60 -7.44 2.26
CA ARG A 49 -14.21 -8.71 2.61
C ARG A 49 -13.50 -9.84 1.86
N VAL A 50 -12.68 -10.61 2.58
CA VAL A 50 -11.84 -11.65 1.98
C VAL A 50 -12.57 -13.01 1.93
N GLY A 51 -13.58 -13.20 2.78
CA GLY A 51 -14.43 -14.38 2.76
C GLY A 51 -15.27 -14.55 4.01
N THR A 52 -15.95 -15.69 4.07
CA THR A 52 -16.60 -16.22 5.28
C THR A 52 -15.86 -17.46 5.76
N GLY A 53 -15.73 -17.60 7.08
CA GLY A 53 -15.18 -18.79 7.72
C GLY A 53 -16.05 -20.01 7.43
N ASP A 54 -15.38 -21.15 7.25
CA ASP A 54 -16.00 -22.46 6.98
C ASP A 54 -15.54 -23.51 8.02
N GLY A 55 -14.88 -23.09 9.09
CA GLY A 55 -14.32 -23.97 10.13
C GLY A 55 -13.12 -24.84 9.68
N SER A 56 -12.80 -24.89 8.38
CA SER A 56 -11.70 -25.71 7.83
C SER A 56 -10.67 -24.91 7.01
N LYS A 57 -11.06 -23.81 6.37
CA LYS A 57 -10.14 -22.98 5.58
C LYS A 57 -9.38 -22.02 6.47
N THR A 58 -8.05 -22.09 6.42
CA THR A 58 -7.15 -21.25 7.22
C THR A 58 -6.50 -20.14 6.40
N THR A 59 -6.58 -20.17 5.08
CA THR A 59 -5.96 -19.18 4.19
C THR A 59 -6.99 -18.45 3.34
N PHE A 60 -6.84 -17.13 3.24
CA PHE A 60 -7.72 -16.24 2.49
C PHE A 60 -6.89 -15.26 1.68
N ARG A 61 -7.07 -15.23 0.36
CA ARG A 61 -6.26 -14.42 -0.56
C ARG A 61 -6.80 -12.99 -0.65
N LEU A 62 -5.91 -12.01 -0.60
CA LEU A 62 -6.20 -10.58 -0.76
C LEU A 62 -6.24 -10.19 -2.25
N ALA A 63 -7.02 -9.15 -2.57
CA ALA A 63 -7.15 -8.65 -3.94
C ALA A 63 -5.90 -7.90 -4.45
N ARG A 64 -5.14 -7.26 -3.57
CA ARG A 64 -3.90 -6.54 -3.93
C ARG A 64 -2.66 -7.22 -3.36
N THR A 65 -1.53 -7.01 -4.04
CA THR A 65 -0.21 -7.55 -3.69
C THR A 65 0.89 -6.63 -4.22
N PRO A 66 2.05 -6.52 -3.55
CA PRO A 66 2.30 -6.89 -2.16
C PRO A 66 1.62 -5.94 -1.16
N VAL A 67 1.41 -6.39 0.09
CA VAL A 67 0.78 -5.59 1.17
C VAL A 67 1.73 -5.37 2.34
N ASP A 68 1.57 -4.26 3.04
CA ASP A 68 2.31 -4.00 4.28
C ASP A 68 1.78 -4.91 5.39
N THR A 69 2.54 -5.94 5.72
CA THR A 69 2.18 -6.92 6.75
C THR A 69 2.27 -6.37 8.16
N ALA A 70 2.99 -5.26 8.38
CA ALA A 70 3.13 -4.64 9.70
C ALA A 70 1.92 -3.77 10.07
N THR A 71 1.27 -3.15 9.08
CA THR A 71 0.10 -2.28 9.30
C THR A 71 -1.24 -2.94 8.97
N ALA A 72 -1.23 -4.14 8.37
CA ALA A 72 -2.44 -4.88 8.06
C ALA A 72 -3.21 -5.28 9.32
N LYS A 73 -4.52 -5.03 9.31
CA LYS A 73 -5.46 -5.38 10.39
C LYS A 73 -6.43 -6.42 9.88
N VAL A 74 -6.38 -7.60 10.48
CA VAL A 74 -7.34 -8.68 10.23
C VAL A 74 -8.47 -8.56 11.24
N GLN A 75 -9.71 -8.65 10.75
CA GLN A 75 -10.92 -8.59 11.55
C GLN A 75 -11.80 -9.80 11.25
N VAL A 76 -12.42 -10.33 12.30
CA VAL A 76 -13.43 -11.39 12.22
C VAL A 76 -14.68 -10.88 12.93
N ASN A 77 -15.82 -10.80 12.23
CA ASN A 77 -17.06 -10.19 12.74
C ASN A 77 -16.82 -8.81 13.37
N ASN A 78 -16.10 -7.93 12.68
CA ASN A 78 -15.70 -6.59 13.13
C ASN A 78 -14.79 -6.52 14.37
N ASN A 79 -14.37 -7.66 14.92
CA ASN A 79 -13.38 -7.70 16.00
C ASN A 79 -11.98 -7.85 15.42
N VAL A 80 -11.09 -6.91 15.76
CA VAL A 80 -9.68 -6.95 15.34
C VAL A 80 -9.01 -8.16 16.00
N ARG A 81 -8.49 -9.09 15.19
CA ARG A 81 -7.62 -10.17 15.65
C ARG A 81 -6.18 -9.73 15.54
N SER A 82 -5.57 -9.41 16.68
CA SER A 82 -4.14 -9.09 16.82
C SER A 82 -3.26 -10.33 17.05
N THR A 83 -3.85 -11.48 17.36
CA THR A 83 -3.16 -12.76 17.58
C THR A 83 -3.87 -13.90 16.84
N GLY A 84 -3.14 -14.84 16.27
CA GLY A 84 -3.70 -16.00 15.57
C GLY A 84 -4.12 -15.77 14.11
N ALA A 85 -3.75 -14.62 13.53
CA ALA A 85 -3.96 -14.26 12.14
C ALA A 85 -2.74 -13.48 11.62
N ALA A 86 -2.06 -14.00 10.60
CA ALA A 86 -0.87 -13.41 10.01
C ALA A 86 -1.10 -13.11 8.54
N VAL A 87 -0.73 -11.92 8.09
CA VAL A 87 -0.73 -11.57 6.67
C VAL A 87 0.64 -11.90 6.09
N THR A 88 0.70 -12.69 5.03
CA THR A 88 1.93 -13.05 4.33
C THR A 88 1.88 -12.64 2.86
N ASN A 89 3.04 -12.26 2.33
CA ASN A 89 3.23 -11.98 0.90
C ASN A 89 3.90 -13.21 0.26
N GLU A 90 3.20 -13.84 -0.67
CA GLU A 90 3.69 -14.93 -1.51
C GLU A 90 4.10 -14.39 -2.88
N SER A 91 4.73 -15.23 -3.71
CA SER A 91 5.12 -14.87 -5.07
C SER A 91 3.89 -14.60 -5.95
N GLY A 92 3.52 -13.31 -6.08
CA GLY A 92 2.41 -12.84 -6.91
C GLY A 92 1.05 -12.75 -6.22
N PHE A 93 0.95 -12.98 -4.90
CA PHE A 93 -0.28 -12.76 -4.14
C PHE A 93 -0.03 -12.55 -2.65
N SER A 94 -0.95 -11.88 -1.98
CA SER A 94 -0.93 -11.73 -0.53
C SER A 94 -2.10 -12.49 0.09
N GLN A 95 -1.90 -13.07 1.27
CA GLN A 95 -2.92 -13.87 1.95
C GLN A 95 -2.90 -13.64 3.45
N VAL A 96 -4.07 -13.85 4.06
CA VAL A 96 -4.20 -13.97 5.51
C VAL A 96 -4.24 -15.44 5.87
N LYS A 97 -3.35 -15.85 6.77
CA LYS A 97 -3.27 -17.18 7.35
C LYS A 97 -3.70 -17.13 8.81
N PHE A 98 -4.68 -17.94 9.18
CA PHE A 98 -5.14 -18.12 10.55
C PHE A 98 -4.53 -19.37 11.17
N ASP A 99 -4.15 -19.31 12.45
CA ASP A 99 -3.67 -20.48 13.20
C ASP A 99 -4.81 -21.46 13.52
N ILE A 100 -6.00 -20.90 13.76
CA ILE A 100 -7.24 -21.63 13.97
C ILE A 100 -8.24 -21.14 12.93
N ALA A 101 -8.79 -22.07 12.14
CA ALA A 101 -9.78 -21.75 11.11
C ALA A 101 -10.96 -20.95 11.71
N PRO A 102 -11.36 -19.82 11.09
CA PRO A 102 -12.53 -19.06 11.51
C PRO A 102 -13.79 -19.93 11.48
N ALA A 103 -14.69 -19.74 12.44
CA ALA A 103 -15.88 -20.57 12.58
C ALA A 103 -16.81 -20.38 11.38
N LYS A 104 -17.73 -21.33 11.18
CA LYS A 104 -18.71 -21.23 10.10
C LYS A 104 -19.51 -19.91 10.23
N ASP A 105 -19.64 -19.20 9.10
CA ASP A 105 -20.31 -17.90 8.96
C ASP A 105 -19.57 -16.67 9.52
N ASP A 106 -18.35 -16.84 10.06
CA ASP A 106 -17.52 -15.71 10.48
C ASP A 106 -17.10 -14.83 9.29
N VAL A 107 -17.49 -13.56 9.27
CA VAL A 107 -17.10 -12.63 8.20
C VAL A 107 -15.68 -12.13 8.44
N ILE A 108 -14.80 -12.38 7.48
CA ILE A 108 -13.39 -11.98 7.54
C ILE A 108 -13.20 -10.72 6.72
N THR A 109 -12.82 -9.64 7.40
CA THR A 109 -12.46 -8.37 6.79
C THR A 109 -10.99 -8.06 7.05
N VAL A 110 -10.31 -7.48 6.07
CA VAL A 110 -8.90 -7.12 6.21
C VAL A 110 -8.71 -5.69 5.73
N SER A 111 -8.08 -4.87 6.55
CA SER A 111 -7.64 -3.53 6.18
C SER A 111 -6.13 -3.54 6.01
N TYR A 112 -5.61 -3.07 4.89
CA TYR A 112 -4.18 -3.11 4.61
C TYR A 112 -3.78 -1.97 3.66
N THR A 113 -2.51 -1.60 3.70
CA THR A 113 -1.93 -0.66 2.73
C THR A 113 -1.14 -1.47 1.70
N PRO A 114 -1.38 -1.30 0.39
CA PRO A 114 -0.51 -1.92 -0.60
C PRO A 114 0.89 -1.31 -0.50
N VAL A 115 1.92 -2.10 -0.77
CA VAL A 115 3.30 -1.61 -0.85
C VAL A 115 3.88 -1.94 -2.20
N PHE A 116 4.63 -0.98 -2.72
CA PHE A 116 5.51 -1.21 -3.85
C PHE A 116 6.91 -1.46 -3.29
N ALA A 117 7.45 -2.65 -3.50
CA ALA A 117 8.85 -2.95 -3.23
C ALA A 117 9.66 -2.65 -4.50
N PRO A 118 10.33 -1.48 -4.59
CA PRO A 118 11.18 -1.20 -5.74
C PRO A 118 12.32 -2.22 -5.82
N VAL A 119 12.71 -2.56 -7.04
CA VAL A 119 13.89 -3.40 -7.29
C VAL A 119 15.13 -2.66 -6.76
N ALA A 120 16.00 -3.39 -6.05
CA ALA A 120 17.22 -2.80 -5.51
C ALA A 120 18.11 -2.29 -6.65
N PRO A 121 18.84 -1.17 -6.46
CA PRO A 121 19.75 -0.67 -7.48
C PRO A 121 20.79 -1.74 -7.84
N GLY A 122 20.91 -2.05 -9.14
CA GLY A 122 21.84 -3.05 -9.67
C GLY A 122 21.26 -4.46 -9.86
N GLU A 123 20.04 -4.73 -9.39
CA GLU A 123 19.36 -6.00 -9.66
C GLU A 123 18.65 -5.93 -11.03
N VAL A 124 19.15 -6.69 -12.00
CA VAL A 124 18.50 -6.82 -13.32
C VAL A 124 17.27 -7.70 -13.16
N LYS A 125 16.09 -7.08 -13.18
CA LYS A 125 14.82 -7.82 -13.24
C LYS A 125 14.31 -7.80 -14.67
N LEU A 126 14.12 -8.99 -15.24
CA LEU A 126 13.56 -9.14 -16.58
C LEU A 126 12.13 -8.60 -16.57
N CYS A 127 11.89 -7.48 -17.27
CA CYS A 127 10.59 -6.83 -17.38
C CYS A 127 9.79 -7.29 -18.62
N THR A 128 10.24 -8.36 -19.26
CA THR A 128 9.53 -9.10 -20.31
C THR A 128 9.17 -10.49 -19.78
N ASN A 129 7.98 -10.97 -20.17
CA ASN A 129 7.52 -12.36 -19.90
C ASN A 129 8.54 -13.41 -20.30
#